data_AF-A0A3D0MZ20-F1
#
_entry.id   AF-A0A3D0MZ20-F1
#
_cell.length_a   1.000
_cell.length_b   1.000
_cell.length_c   1.000
_cell.angle_alpha   90.00
_cell.angle_beta   90.00
_cell.angle_gamma   90.00
#
_symmetry.space_group_name_H-M   'P 1'
#
loop_
_entity.id
_entity.type
_entity.pdbx_description
1 polymer ?
#
loop_
_entity_poly.entity_id
_entity_poly.type
_entity_poly.pdbx_seq_one_letter_code
_entity_poly.pdbx_strand_id
1 'polypeptide(L)'
;LPGQSAFYSIIKTYENSGGNKERYWKLLQVKPHPVFGYRPTLGVYQNNQKIRVAISKTLANSEYGEGGGWQLYISNYTTSLNRFAEISLSDTLVNKSIFKK
;
A
#
# COMPACT_ATOMS: atom_id res chain seq x y z
N LEU A 1 -9.34 6.84 -7.44
CA LEU A 1 -8.98 5.55 -6.81
C LEU A 1 -10.17 4.60 -6.90
N PRO A 2 -9.98 3.30 -7.16
CA PRO A 2 -11.05 2.32 -7.00
C PRO A 2 -11.52 2.29 -5.55
N GLY A 3 -12.73 1.77 -5.34
CA GLY A 3 -13.36 1.68 -4.02
C GLY A 3 -12.46 1.07 -2.95
N GLN A 4 -12.73 1.47 -1.72
CA GLN A 4 -12.01 1.02 -0.53
C GLN A 4 -12.34 -0.45 -0.21
N SER A 5 -11.33 -1.21 0.21
CA SER A 5 -11.48 -2.60 0.67
C SER A 5 -10.99 -2.74 2.12
N ALA A 6 -11.09 -3.94 2.68
CA ALA A 6 -10.57 -4.23 4.01
C ALA A 6 -9.04 -4.35 4.08
N PHE A 7 -8.33 -4.32 2.95
CA PHE A 7 -6.88 -4.52 2.88
C PHE A 7 -6.09 -3.22 2.73
N TYR A 8 -5.06 -3.07 3.56
CA TYR A 8 -4.17 -1.91 3.60
C TYR A 8 -2.72 -2.34 3.73
N SER A 9 -1.79 -1.41 3.50
CA SER A 9 -0.37 -1.57 3.84
C SER A 9 0.07 -0.46 4.79
N ILE A 10 1.20 -0.62 5.47
CA ILE A 10 1.81 0.46 6.25
C ILE A 10 2.79 1.30 5.41
N ILE A 11 3.07 2.52 5.89
CA ILE A 11 4.03 3.43 5.25
C ILE A 11 5.41 2.80 5.01
N LYS A 12 5.81 1.84 5.87
CA LYS A 12 7.10 1.15 5.70
C LYS A 12 7.21 0.39 4.38
N THR A 13 6.12 -0.17 3.87
CA THR A 13 6.11 -0.84 2.57
C THR A 13 6.32 0.15 1.43
N TYR A 14 5.69 1.33 1.52
CA TYR A 14 5.96 2.43 0.59
C TYR A 14 7.43 2.88 0.65
N GLU A 15 7.98 3.09 1.85
CA GLU A 15 9.38 3.47 2.01
C GLU A 15 10.34 2.43 1.42
N ASN A 16 10.10 1.14 1.64
CA ASN A 16 10.94 0.06 1.13
C ASN A 16 10.89 -0.03 -0.40
N SER A 17 9.76 0.36 -1.01
CA SER A 17 9.65 0.46 -2.47
C SER A 17 10.43 1.65 -3.06
N GLY A 18 10.82 2.63 -2.25
CA GLY A 18 11.42 3.87 -2.74
C GLY A 18 10.45 4.75 -3.55
N GLY A 19 9.13 4.60 -3.31
CA GLY A 19 8.09 5.28 -4.09
C GLY A 19 7.92 4.75 -5.52
N ASN A 20 8.61 3.67 -5.87
CA ASN A 20 8.50 3.06 -7.19
C ASN A 20 7.24 2.20 -7.28
N LYS A 21 6.46 2.43 -8.34
CA LYS A 21 5.18 1.78 -8.61
C LYS A 21 5.30 0.27 -8.66
N GLU A 22 6.13 -0.24 -9.57
CA GLU A 22 6.28 -1.68 -9.76
C GLU A 22 6.80 -2.37 -8.50
N ARG A 23 7.83 -1.80 -7.86
CA ARG A 23 8.40 -2.35 -6.64
C ARG A 23 7.39 -2.40 -5.49
N TYR A 24 6.59 -1.35 -5.31
CA TYR A 24 5.58 -1.31 -4.26
C TYR A 24 4.57 -2.47 -4.40
N TRP A 25 4.05 -2.69 -5.61
CA TRP A 25 3.07 -3.76 -5.84
C TRP A 25 3.68 -5.16 -5.81
N LYS A 26 4.95 -5.32 -6.21
CA LYS A 26 5.71 -6.58 -6.08
C LYS A 26 6.01 -6.94 -4.62
N LEU A 27 6.31 -5.96 -3.77
CA LEU A 27 6.46 -6.18 -2.32
C LEU A 27 5.16 -6.70 -1.71
N LEU A 28 4.01 -6.25 -2.21
CA LEU A 28 2.68 -6.72 -1.79
C LEU A 28 2.21 -7.98 -2.53
N GLN A 29 2.97 -8.48 -3.51
CA GLN A 29 2.61 -9.61 -4.37
C GLN A 29 1.23 -9.47 -5.02
N VAL A 30 0.91 -8.26 -5.46
CA VAL A 30 -0.36 -7.97 -6.13
C VAL A 30 -0.20 -8.23 -7.61
N LYS A 31 -1.10 -9.03 -8.20
CA LYS A 31 -1.14 -9.23 -9.65
C LYS A 31 -1.49 -7.91 -10.36
N PRO A 32 -0.73 -7.48 -11.38
CA PRO A 32 -1.08 -6.30 -12.17
C PRO A 32 -2.39 -6.53 -12.93
N HIS A 33 -3.14 -5.44 -13.17
CA HIS A 33 -4.35 -5.53 -14.00
C HIS A 33 -3.95 -5.85 -15.45
N PRO A 34 -4.63 -6.77 -16.17
CA PRO A 34 -4.23 -7.20 -17.51
C PRO A 34 -4.20 -6.07 -18.54
N VAL A 35 -5.05 -5.05 -18.38
CA VAL A 35 -5.14 -3.89 -19.30
C VAL A 35 -4.47 -2.63 -18.75
N PHE A 36 -4.53 -2.42 -17.43
CA PHE A 36 -4.14 -1.14 -16.82
C PHE A 36 -2.83 -1.23 -16.02
N GLY A 37 -2.26 -2.43 -15.90
CA GLY A 37 -1.06 -2.68 -15.12
C GLY A 37 -1.24 -2.35 -13.63
N TYR A 38 -0.18 -1.80 -13.04
CA TYR A 38 -0.14 -1.38 -11.65
C TYR A 38 -0.76 -0.01 -11.42
N ARG A 39 -1.40 0.17 -10.25
CA ARG A 39 -2.02 1.46 -9.91
C ARG A 39 -0.92 2.50 -9.63
N PRO A 40 -1.02 3.70 -10.21
CA PRO A 40 -0.02 4.75 -10.03
C PRO A 40 -0.23 5.58 -8.75
N THR A 41 -1.33 5.39 -8.03
CA THR A 41 -1.69 6.25 -6.89
C THR A 41 -2.19 5.41 -5.73
N LEU A 42 -1.81 5.81 -4.51
CA LEU A 42 -2.21 5.22 -3.24
C LEU A 42 -3.06 6.20 -2.45
N GLY A 43 -4.11 5.70 -1.79
CA GLY A 43 -4.85 6.47 -0.79
C GLY A 43 -4.21 6.28 0.59
N VAL A 44 -4.00 7.39 1.30
CA VAL A 44 -3.54 7.40 2.69
C VAL A 44 -4.73 7.58 3.60
N TYR A 45 -4.85 6.70 4.58
CA TYR A 45 -5.96 6.68 5.52
C TYR A 45 -5.45 6.90 6.94
N GLN A 46 -6.25 7.62 7.72
CA GLN A 46 -5.99 7.88 9.12
C GLN A 46 -7.21 7.46 9.95
N ASN A 47 -6.94 6.92 11.14
CA ASN A 47 -7.94 6.64 12.15
C ASN A 47 -7.90 7.70 13.25
N ASN A 48 -9.06 8.06 13.79
CA ASN A 48 -9.17 8.98 14.92
C ASN A 48 -9.30 8.25 16.27
N GLN A 49 -9.30 6.92 16.25
CA GLN A 49 -9.51 6.06 17.42
C GLN A 49 -8.58 4.85 17.36
N LYS A 50 -8.22 4.29 18.52
CA LYS A 50 -7.45 3.04 18.59
C LYS A 50 -8.27 1.89 18.00
N ILE A 51 -7.72 1.21 17.00
CA ILE A 51 -8.35 0.04 16.36
C ILE A 51 -7.46 -1.19 16.52
N ARG A 52 -8.08 -2.37 16.62
CA ARG A 52 -7.38 -3.64 16.52
C ARG A 52 -7.43 -4.11 15.07
N VAL A 53 -6.28 -4.53 14.55
CA VAL A 53 -6.11 -4.93 13.16
C VAL A 53 -5.31 -6.22 13.11
N ALA A 54 -5.59 -7.06 12.12
CA ALA A 54 -4.70 -8.18 11.82
C ALA A 54 -3.59 -7.68 10.90
N ILE A 55 -2.34 -8.04 11.21
CA ILE A 55 -1.17 -7.67 10.41
C ILE A 55 -0.39 -8.92 10.01
N SER A 56 0.07 -8.97 8.76
CA SER A 56 0.87 -10.07 8.22
C SER A 56 1.88 -9.57 7.19
N LYS A 57 2.84 -10.43 6.81
CA LYS A 57 3.73 -10.20 5.67
C LYS A 57 3.20 -10.93 4.43
N THR A 58 3.31 -10.28 3.27
CA THR A 58 2.97 -10.86 1.96
C THR A 58 4.08 -11.76 1.47
N LEU A 59 3.89 -13.08 1.59
CA LEU A 59 4.89 -14.08 1.19
C LEU A 59 4.31 -15.22 0.33
N ALA A 60 2.99 -15.31 0.18
CA ALA A 60 2.31 -16.47 -0.36
C ALA A 60 2.30 -16.54 -1.90
N ASN A 61 2.34 -15.40 -2.61
CA ASN A 61 2.19 -15.36 -4.06
C ASN A 61 3.51 -14.92 -4.74
N SER A 62 4.54 -15.77 -4.64
CA SER A 62 5.90 -15.47 -5.12
C SER A 62 5.97 -15.18 -6.63
N GLU A 63 4.99 -15.63 -7.41
CA GLU A 63 4.88 -15.35 -8.84
C GLU A 63 4.60 -13.87 -9.16
N TYR A 64 4.06 -13.09 -8.20
CA TYR A 64 3.75 -11.67 -8.39
C TYR A 64 4.78 -10.72 -7.79
N GLY A 65 5.87 -11.25 -7.22
CA GLY A 65 6.97 -10.44 -6.73
C GLY A 65 7.66 -11.02 -5.50
N GLU A 66 8.73 -10.34 -5.11
CA GLU A 66 9.62 -10.71 -3.99
C GLU A 66 8.89 -10.78 -2.63
N GLY A 67 7.75 -10.12 -2.48
CA GLY A 67 7.01 -10.11 -1.22
C GLY A 67 7.72 -9.32 -0.11
N GLY A 68 7.39 -9.62 1.14
CA GLY A 68 7.96 -8.97 2.32
C GLY A 68 7.33 -7.61 2.67
N GLY A 69 6.36 -7.14 1.88
CA GLY A 69 5.46 -6.06 2.24
C GLY A 69 4.60 -6.42 3.47
N TRP A 70 4.12 -5.40 4.15
CA TRP A 70 3.24 -5.55 5.30
C TRP A 70 1.81 -5.30 4.86
N GLN A 71 0.93 -6.24 5.17
CA GLN A 71 -0.49 -6.15 4.90
C GLN A 71 -1.28 -6.09 6.21
N LEU A 72 -2.31 -5.27 6.20
CA LEU A 72 -3.28 -5.10 7.27
C LEU A 72 -4.65 -5.54 6.78
N TYR A 73 -5.39 -6.23 7.63
CA TYR A 73 -6.82 -6.46 7.45
C TYR A 73 -7.60 -5.68 8.52
N ILE A 74 -8.50 -4.82 8.06
CA ILE A 74 -9.32 -3.93 8.89
C ILE A 74 -10.78 -4.19 8.51
N SER A 75 -11.51 -4.92 9.36
CA SER A 75 -12.90 -5.33 9.06
C SER A 75 -13.89 -4.17 9.10
N ASN A 76 -13.69 -3.19 9.99
CA ASN A 76 -14.54 -2.02 10.17
C ASN A 76 -13.99 -0.77 9.45
N TYR A 77 -13.34 -0.95 8.30
CA TYR A 77 -12.63 0.13 7.60
C TYR A 77 -13.53 1.30 7.18
N THR A 78 -14.81 1.06 6.91
CA THR A 78 -15.78 2.08 6.46
C THR A 78 -16.11 3.10 7.55
N THR A 79 -16.01 2.72 8.82
CA THR A 79 -16.34 3.58 9.96
C THR A 79 -15.12 4.05 10.73
N SER A 80 -13.99 3.33 10.60
CA SER A 80 -12.77 3.60 11.37
C SER A 80 -11.70 4.40 10.62
N LEU A 81 -11.79 4.48 9.29
CA LEU A 81 -10.78 5.11 8.46
C LEU A 81 -11.35 6.26 7.64
N ASN A 82 -10.66 7.38 7.67
CA ASN A 82 -10.91 8.51 6.80
C ASN A 82 -9.72 8.67 5.85
N ARG A 83 -10.01 8.89 4.55
CA ARG A 83 -8.95 9.21 3.59
C ARG A 83 -8.44 10.62 3.90
N PHE A 84 -7.14 10.73 4.14
CA PHE A 84 -6.48 11.97 4.51
C PHE A 84 -5.65 12.55 3.36
N ALA A 85 -5.01 11.70 2.54
CA ALA A 85 -4.17 12.15 1.43
C ALA A 85 -4.10 11.12 0.30
N GLU A 86 -3.44 11.49 -0.79
CA GLU A 86 -3.07 10.60 -1.88
C GLU A 86 -1.56 10.72 -2.16
N ILE A 87 -0.93 9.61 -2.48
CA ILE A 87 0.50 9.55 -2.83
C ILE A 87 0.62 8.97 -4.24
N SER A 88 1.35 9.65 -5.10
CA SER A 88 1.70 9.14 -6.42
C SER A 88 2.94 8.26 -6.35
N LEU A 89 2.87 7.10 -6.99
CA LEU A 89 4.00 6.20 -7.24
C LEU A 89 4.61 6.55 -8.59
N SER A 90 5.93 6.64 -8.67
CA SER A 90 6.61 6.90 -9.94
C SER A 90 7.13 5.62 -10.58
N ASP A 91 7.44 5.68 -11.86
CA ASP A 91 8.10 4.58 -12.58
C ASP A 91 9.62 4.50 -12.30
N THR A 92 10.16 5.53 -11.65
CA THR A 92 11.57 5.60 -11.22
C THR A 92 11.68 5.46 -9.71
N LEU A 93 12.89 5.42 -9.16
CA LEU A 93 13.06 5.54 -7.71
C LEU A 93 12.92 7.02 -7.34
N VAL A 94 12.02 7.34 -6.41
CA VAL A 94 11.88 8.71 -5.90
C VAL A 94 13.00 8.93 -4.88
N ASN A 95 13.89 9.89 -5.15
CA ASN A 95 14.87 10.35 -4.15
C ASN A 95 14.12 10.98 -2.97
N LYS A 96 14.15 10.29 -1.82
CA LYS A 96 13.34 10.59 -0.63
C LYS A 96 13.73 11.92 0.01
N SER A 97 12.83 12.91 -0.05
CA SER A 97 12.77 14.00 0.95
C SER A 97 11.37 14.63 1.03
N ILE A 98 10.32 13.82 1.20
CA ILE A 98 8.92 14.34 1.27
C ILE A 98 8.34 14.30 2.69
N PHE A 99 8.99 13.61 3.63
CA PHE A 99 8.59 13.60 5.04
C PHE A 99 9.82 13.81 5.93
N LYS A 100 10.36 15.04 5.94
CA LYS A 100 11.23 15.47 7.04
C LYS A 100 10.32 15.87 8.20
N LYS A 101 10.60 15.26 9.35
CA LYS A 101 9.94 15.50 10.64
C LYS A 101 10.36 16.87 11.20
#